data_AF-A0A537GLY0-F1
#
_entry.id   AF-A0A537GLY0-F1
#
_cell.length_a   1.000
_cell.length_b   1.000
_cell.length_c   1.000
_cell.angle_alpha   90.00
_cell.angle_beta   90.00
_cell.angle_gamma   90.00
#
_symmetry.space_group_name_H-M   'P 1'
#
loop_
_entity.id
_entity.type
_entity.pdbx_description
1 polymer ?
#
loop_
_entity_poly.entity_id
_entity_poly.type
_entity_poly.pdbx_seq_one_letter_code
_entity_poly.pdbx_strand_id
1 'polypeptide(L)'
;MTKNPSPVKLRSQRVKAEDFRALHHEKKILILPNAWDVPSARVFEDAGFPAVATSSAGLMVSLGYPDGQVISRDEYMSAVGRISRILSVPLSADIVAGFGTTPKEVLATVREVLKAGAIGINIEDFAHATK
;
A
#
# COMPACT_ATOMS: atom_id res chain seq x y z
N MET A 1 -12.67 -9.11 30.82
CA MET A 1 -13.48 -8.10 30.12
C MET A 1 -12.73 -7.66 28.87
N THR A 2 -12.93 -8.36 27.75
CA THR A 2 -12.40 -7.95 26.44
C THR A 2 -13.25 -6.80 25.93
N LYS A 3 -12.75 -5.56 25.97
CA LYS A 3 -13.39 -4.46 25.25
C LYS A 3 -13.37 -4.84 23.77
N ASN A 4 -14.53 -5.02 23.15
CA ASN A 4 -14.61 -5.05 21.70
C ASN A 4 -13.97 -3.75 21.18
N PRO A 5 -13.02 -3.81 20.25
CA PRO A 5 -12.50 -2.60 19.64
C PRO A 5 -13.66 -1.86 18.97
N SER A 6 -13.80 -0.57 19.29
CA SER A 6 -14.78 0.30 18.65
C SER A 6 -14.66 0.18 17.13
N PRO A 7 -15.78 0.16 16.37
CA PRO A 7 -15.71 0.06 14.92
C PRO A 7 -14.85 1.20 14.38
N VAL A 8 -13.80 0.85 13.64
CA VAL A 8 -12.90 1.82 13.01
C VAL A 8 -13.72 2.75 12.14
N LYS A 9 -13.72 4.05 12.46
CA LYS A 9 -14.41 5.06 11.66
C LYS A 9 -13.61 5.29 10.38
N LEU A 10 -13.92 4.54 9.33
CA LEU A 10 -13.23 4.61 8.04
C LEU A 10 -13.45 5.99 7.41
N ARG A 11 -12.36 6.75 7.26
CA ARG A 11 -12.33 8.02 6.53
C ARG A 11 -12.45 7.78 5.03
N SER A 12 -13.01 8.74 4.30
CA SER A 12 -13.06 8.67 2.83
C SER A 12 -11.64 8.64 2.25
N GLN A 13 -11.47 8.00 1.09
CA GLN A 13 -10.17 7.89 0.43
C GLN A 13 -9.57 9.27 0.11
N ARG A 14 -10.42 10.23 -0.27
CA ARG A 14 -10.00 11.61 -0.54
C ARG A 14 -9.38 12.28 0.69
N VAL A 15 -10.03 12.16 1.86
CA VAL A 15 -9.50 12.73 3.11
C VAL A 15 -8.16 12.09 3.46
N LYS A 16 -8.03 10.76 3.33
CA LYS A 16 -6.75 10.08 3.54
C LYS A 16 -5.64 10.57 2.60
N ALA A 17 -5.97 10.89 1.35
CA ALA A 17 -5.01 11.43 0.39
C ALA A 17 -4.58 12.87 0.76
N GLU A 18 -5.52 13.70 1.20
CA GLU A 18 -5.25 15.06 1.69
C GLU A 18 -4.37 15.02 2.97
N ASP A 19 -4.69 14.13 3.92
CA ASP A 19 -3.89 13.88 5.13
C ASP A 19 -2.47 13.41 4.77
N PHE A 20 -2.33 12.43 3.87
CA PHE A 20 -1.03 11.92 3.46
C PHE A 20 -0.17 12.99 2.79
N ARG A 21 -0.77 13.83 1.95
CA ARG A 21 -0.07 14.97 1.35
C ARG A 21 0.38 15.97 2.41
N ALA A 22 -0.46 16.27 3.40
CA ALA A 22 -0.10 17.17 4.49
C ALA A 22 1.12 16.66 5.27
N LEU A 23 1.17 15.35 5.57
CA LEU A 23 2.31 14.72 6.27
C LEU A 23 3.66 14.94 5.57
N HIS A 24 3.70 15.04 4.24
CA HIS A 24 4.94 15.29 3.48
C HIS A 24 5.43 16.74 3.56
N HIS A 25 4.56 17.66 3.97
CA HIS A 25 4.87 19.09 4.06
C HIS A 25 5.07 19.57 5.50
N GLU A 26 4.97 18.67 6.48
CA GLU A 26 5.28 18.98 7.88
C GLU A 26 6.79 19.18 8.09
N LYS A 27 7.15 19.91 9.15
CA LYS A 27 8.56 20.06 9.57
C LYS A 27 9.14 18.77 10.14
N LYS A 28 8.28 17.89 10.67
CA LYS A 28 8.69 16.60 11.24
C LYS A 28 8.90 15.61 10.10
N ILE A 29 10.01 14.87 10.16
CA ILE A 29 10.26 13.77 9.22
C ILE A 29 9.13 12.75 9.32
N LEU A 30 8.48 12.47 8.19
CA LEU A 30 7.51 11.39 8.08
C LEU A 30 8.24 10.05 8.11
N ILE A 31 8.03 9.28 9.17
CA ILE A 31 8.44 7.88 9.22
C ILE A 31 7.31 7.04 8.64
N LEU A 32 7.59 6.39 7.50
CA LEU A 32 6.63 5.60 6.74
C LEU A 32 7.06 4.11 6.75
N PRO A 33 6.53 3.29 7.68
CA PRO A 33 6.89 1.89 7.76
C PRO A 33 6.29 1.08 6.60
N ASN A 34 7.04 0.08 6.13
CA ASN A 34 6.61 -0.83 5.07
C ASN A 34 6.00 -2.11 5.65
N ALA A 35 4.71 -2.31 5.42
CA ALA A 35 3.98 -3.55 5.71
C ALA A 35 4.01 -4.52 4.53
N TRP A 36 3.85 -5.81 4.80
CA TRP A 36 3.80 -6.87 3.78
C TRP A 36 2.55 -7.75 3.86
N ASP A 37 1.73 -7.56 4.89
CA ASP A 37 0.47 -8.27 5.12
C ASP A 37 -0.45 -7.47 6.07
N VAL A 38 -1.63 -8.02 6.35
CA VAL A 38 -2.62 -7.41 7.25
C VAL A 38 -2.10 -7.28 8.69
N PRO A 39 -1.53 -8.32 9.32
CA PRO A 39 -0.98 -8.21 10.67
C PRO A 39 0.12 -7.14 10.82
N SER A 40 1.11 -7.10 9.92
CA SER A 40 2.20 -6.11 9.97
C SER A 40 1.67 -4.67 9.82
N ALA A 41 0.75 -4.44 8.89
CA ALA A 41 0.10 -3.14 8.74
C ALA A 41 -0.64 -2.72 10.01
N ARG A 42 -1.34 -3.67 10.67
CA ARG A 42 -2.05 -3.39 11.91
C ARG A 42 -1.11 -3.05 13.05
N VAL A 43 0.02 -3.76 13.16
CA VAL A 43 1.07 -3.45 14.15
C VAL A 43 1.58 -2.01 13.99
N PHE A 44 1.82 -1.54 12.76
CA PHE A 44 2.24 -0.16 12.54
C PHE A 44 1.14 0.86 12.86
N GLU A 45 -0.11 0.59 12.49
CA GLU A 45 -1.21 1.46 12.87
C GLU A 45 -1.39 1.55 14.39
N ASP A 46 -1.36 0.41 15.09
CA ASP A 46 -1.51 0.35 16.56
C ASP A 46 -0.32 0.99 17.29
N ALA A 47 0.86 1.02 16.66
CA ALA A 47 2.03 1.78 17.13
C ALA A 47 1.91 3.30 16.91
N GLY A 48 0.84 3.78 16.25
CA GLY A 48 0.54 5.19 16.08
C GLY A 48 1.21 5.84 14.86
N PHE A 49 1.71 5.04 13.89
CA PHE A 49 2.22 5.62 12.65
C PHE A 49 1.08 6.29 11.87
N PRO A 50 1.27 7.54 11.40
CA PRO A 50 0.19 8.32 10.80
C PRO A 50 -0.14 7.88 9.36
N ALA A 51 0.69 7.03 8.76
CA ALA A 51 0.53 6.41 7.46
C ALA A 51 1.39 5.14 7.38
N VAL A 52 1.07 4.25 6.43
CA VAL A 52 1.80 3.00 6.16
C VAL A 52 2.08 2.91 4.66
N ALA A 53 3.18 2.27 4.28
CA ALA A 53 3.45 1.87 2.90
C ALA A 53 3.51 0.34 2.78
N THR A 54 3.44 -0.21 1.58
CA THR A 54 3.74 -1.63 1.35
C THR A 54 5.21 -1.81 0.95
N SER A 55 5.82 -2.93 1.29
CA SER A 55 7.03 -3.43 0.61
C SER A 55 6.60 -4.42 -0.47
N SER A 56 6.99 -4.18 -1.72
CA SER A 56 6.68 -5.13 -2.81
C SER A 56 7.35 -6.48 -2.63
N ALA A 57 8.65 -6.50 -2.32
CA ALA A 57 9.41 -7.70 -2.00
C ALA A 57 8.78 -8.47 -0.83
N GLY A 58 8.51 -7.80 0.29
CA GLY A 58 7.92 -8.44 1.47
C GLY A 58 6.53 -9.02 1.19
N LEU A 59 5.69 -8.27 0.47
CA LEU A 59 4.34 -8.69 0.10
C LEU A 59 4.37 -9.89 -0.86
N MET A 60 5.24 -9.89 -1.87
CA MET A 60 5.41 -11.03 -2.76
C MET A 60 5.88 -12.27 -2.01
N VAL A 61 6.91 -12.14 -1.17
CA VAL A 61 7.45 -13.25 -0.37
C VAL A 61 6.42 -13.81 0.59
N SER A 62 5.59 -12.95 1.22
CA SER A 62 4.52 -13.40 2.13
C SER A 62 3.43 -14.22 1.41
N LEU A 63 3.29 -14.04 0.08
CA LEU A 63 2.39 -14.82 -0.77
C LEU A 63 3.06 -16.01 -1.46
N GLY A 64 4.34 -16.26 -1.19
CA GLY A 64 5.09 -17.39 -1.77
C GLY A 64 5.71 -17.10 -3.13
N TYR A 65 5.77 -15.84 -3.56
CA TYR A 65 6.46 -15.41 -4.77
C TYR A 65 7.86 -14.87 -4.44
N PRO A 66 8.85 -15.07 -5.33
CA PRO A 66 10.09 -14.30 -5.23
C PRO A 66 9.83 -12.82 -5.50
N ASP A 67 10.77 -11.97 -5.09
CA ASP A 67 10.79 -10.57 -5.50
C ASP A 67 10.99 -10.44 -7.03
N GLY A 68 10.59 -9.30 -7.61
CA GLY A 68 10.76 -9.01 -9.04
C GLY A 68 9.51 -9.16 -9.91
N GLN A 69 8.33 -8.82 -9.38
CA GLN A 69 7.07 -8.68 -10.14
C GLN A 69 6.63 -9.96 -10.89
N VAL A 70 6.94 -11.14 -10.34
CA VAL A 70 6.54 -12.46 -10.89
C VAL A 70 5.06 -12.78 -10.62
N ILE A 71 4.51 -12.22 -9.55
CA ILE A 71 3.09 -12.33 -9.18
C ILE A 71 2.19 -11.62 -10.19
N SER A 72 0.96 -12.11 -10.36
CA SER A 72 -0.03 -11.41 -11.18
C SER A 72 -0.42 -10.05 -10.57
N ARG A 73 -0.72 -9.07 -11.42
CA ARG A 73 -1.21 -7.74 -10.98
C ARG A 73 -2.46 -7.86 -10.12
N ASP A 74 -3.42 -8.68 -10.54
CA ASP A 74 -4.70 -8.86 -9.85
C ASP A 74 -4.51 -9.41 -8.43
N GLU A 75 -3.63 -10.39 -8.24
CA GLU A 75 -3.35 -10.97 -6.94
C GLU A 75 -2.61 -9.97 -6.03
N TYR A 76 -1.65 -9.23 -6.59
CA TYR A 76 -0.96 -8.16 -5.88
C TYR A 76 -1.95 -7.08 -5.40
N MET A 77 -2.85 -6.61 -6.28
CA MET A 77 -3.88 -5.63 -5.93
C MET A 77 -4.89 -6.18 -4.91
N SER A 78 -5.19 -7.48 -4.95
CA SER A 78 -6.00 -8.15 -3.92
C SER A 78 -5.32 -8.13 -2.55
N ALA A 79 -4.00 -8.33 -2.49
CA ALA A 79 -3.22 -8.20 -1.25
C ALA A 79 -3.20 -6.76 -0.71
N VAL A 80 -2.92 -5.78 -1.57
CA VAL A 80 -3.01 -4.35 -1.23
C VAL A 80 -4.39 -3.99 -0.70
N GLY A 81 -5.45 -4.50 -1.35
CA GLY A 81 -6.83 -4.28 -0.94
C GLY A 81 -7.20 -4.91 0.41
N ARG A 82 -6.60 -6.07 0.76
CA ARG A 82 -6.74 -6.66 2.10
C ARG A 82 -6.13 -5.76 3.17
N ILE A 83 -4.95 -5.18 2.91
CA ILE A 83 -4.27 -4.25 3.82
C ILE A 83 -5.04 -2.94 3.96
N SER A 84 -5.44 -2.32 2.84
CA SER A 84 -6.14 -1.02 2.88
C SER A 84 -7.46 -1.08 3.66
N ARG A 85 -8.19 -2.19 3.57
CA ARG A 85 -9.51 -2.38 4.19
C ARG A 85 -9.49 -2.25 5.72
N ILE A 86 -8.38 -2.61 6.38
CA ILE A 86 -8.28 -2.59 7.84
C ILE A 86 -7.70 -1.28 8.38
N LEU A 87 -7.01 -0.50 7.54
CA LEU A 87 -6.32 0.72 7.97
C LEU A 87 -7.29 1.91 8.04
N SER A 88 -7.24 2.65 9.15
CA SER A 88 -7.87 3.96 9.31
C SER A 88 -6.97 5.11 8.83
N VAL A 89 -5.66 4.84 8.71
CA VAL A 89 -4.62 5.74 8.20
C VAL A 89 -4.43 5.58 6.67
N PRO A 90 -3.70 6.50 6.01
CA PRO A 90 -3.33 6.38 4.60
C PRO A 90 -2.42 5.17 4.34
N LEU A 91 -2.61 4.55 3.17
CA LEU A 91 -1.74 3.48 2.65
C LEU A 91 -1.14 3.93 1.31
N SER A 92 0.18 3.88 1.18
CA SER A 92 0.89 3.99 -0.10
C SER A 92 1.30 2.60 -0.60
N ALA A 93 1.11 2.30 -1.88
CA ALA A 93 1.46 1.01 -2.46
C ALA A 93 2.75 1.09 -3.27
N ASP A 94 3.72 0.27 -2.92
CA ASP A 94 4.85 -0.05 -3.79
C ASP A 94 4.34 -0.89 -4.97
N ILE A 95 4.39 -0.36 -6.19
CA ILE A 95 3.92 -1.05 -7.40
C ILE A 95 5.05 -1.45 -8.32
N VAL A 96 6.30 -1.47 -7.82
CA VAL A 96 7.45 -1.92 -8.59
C VAL A 96 7.58 -1.10 -9.88
N ALA A 97 7.79 -1.71 -11.04
CA ALA A 97 7.84 -1.04 -12.34
C ALA A 97 6.44 -0.64 -12.87
N GLY A 98 5.37 -0.88 -12.10
CA GLY A 98 4.01 -0.48 -12.40
C GLY A 98 3.16 -1.53 -13.11
N PHE A 99 3.59 -2.80 -13.16
CA PHE A 99 2.83 -3.90 -13.79
C PHE A 99 2.38 -3.60 -15.23
N GLY A 100 3.25 -2.95 -15.99
CA GLY A 100 3.02 -2.56 -17.38
C GLY A 100 4.30 -2.04 -18.02
N THR A 101 4.37 -2.12 -19.35
CA THR A 101 5.52 -1.64 -20.15
C THR A 101 5.23 -0.32 -20.87
N THR A 102 3.96 0.10 -20.87
CA THR A 102 3.53 1.37 -21.46
C THR A 102 2.89 2.28 -20.42
N PRO A 103 2.90 3.62 -20.61
CA PRO A 103 2.21 4.55 -19.71
C PRO A 103 0.71 4.24 -19.55
N LYS A 104 0.06 3.67 -20.59
CA LYS A 104 -1.35 3.29 -20.56
C LYS A 104 -1.60 2.10 -19.62
N GLU A 105 -0.71 1.12 -19.63
CA GLU A 105 -0.78 -0.05 -18.74
C GLU A 105 -0.50 0.36 -17.30
N VAL A 106 0.55 1.16 -17.07
CA VAL A 106 0.85 1.71 -15.74
C VAL A 106 -0.33 2.53 -15.20
N LEU A 107 -0.98 3.35 -16.03
CA LEU A 107 -2.18 4.08 -15.62
C LEU A 107 -3.34 3.14 -15.24
N ALA A 108 -3.47 1.97 -15.88
CA ALA A 108 -4.45 0.97 -15.49
C ALA A 108 -4.13 0.40 -14.10
N THR A 109 -2.85 0.09 -13.82
CA THR A 109 -2.37 -0.31 -12.49
C THR A 109 -2.67 0.74 -11.43
N VAL A 110 -2.39 2.03 -11.70
CA VAL A 110 -2.70 3.12 -10.74
C VAL A 110 -4.19 3.19 -10.42
N ARG A 111 -5.07 2.98 -11.42
CA ARG A 111 -6.52 2.92 -11.17
C ARG A 111 -6.91 1.73 -10.30
N GLU A 112 -6.24 0.58 -10.43
CA GLU A 112 -6.47 -0.59 -9.59
C GLU A 112 -5.99 -0.36 -8.15
N VAL A 113 -4.84 0.29 -7.96
CA VAL A 113 -4.36 0.72 -6.64
C VAL A 113 -5.39 1.60 -5.93
N LEU A 114 -5.94 2.60 -6.64
CA LEU A 114 -6.99 3.46 -6.12
C LEU A 114 -8.26 2.66 -5.80
N LYS A 115 -8.68 1.72 -6.66
CA LYS A 115 -9.82 0.82 -6.37
C LYS A 115 -9.57 -0.07 -5.15
N ALA A 116 -8.33 -0.50 -4.93
CA ALA A 116 -7.92 -1.28 -3.76
C ALA A 116 -7.92 -0.44 -2.47
N GLY A 117 -8.01 0.88 -2.57
CA GLY A 117 -8.15 1.80 -1.44
C GLY A 117 -6.85 2.45 -0.96
N ALA A 118 -5.71 2.18 -1.61
CA ALA A 118 -4.47 2.93 -1.37
C ALA A 118 -4.59 4.35 -1.97
N ILE A 119 -3.78 5.28 -1.48
CA ILE A 119 -3.84 6.71 -1.84
C ILE A 119 -2.56 7.26 -2.47
N GLY A 120 -1.50 6.46 -2.47
CA GLY A 120 -0.16 6.84 -2.92
C GLY A 120 0.51 5.63 -3.57
N ILE A 121 1.56 5.90 -4.34
CA ILE A 121 2.38 4.89 -4.99
C ILE A 121 3.85 5.29 -4.96
N ASN A 122 4.73 4.30 -5.02
CA ASN A 122 6.08 4.47 -5.59
C ASN A 122 6.21 3.54 -6.80
N ILE A 123 6.94 4.02 -7.81
CA ILE A 123 7.24 3.32 -9.06
C ILE A 123 8.74 3.42 -9.31
N GLU A 124 9.36 2.34 -9.79
CA GLU A 124 10.78 2.30 -10.12
C GLU A 124 11.05 2.50 -11.61
N ASP A 125 12.29 2.83 -11.94
CA ASP A 125 12.82 2.99 -13.29
C ASP A 125 13.55 1.73 -13.80
N PHE A 126 13.38 0.60 -13.12
CA PHE A 126 13.99 -0.69 -13.47
C PHE A 126 13.00 -1.58 -14.26
N ALA A 127 13.53 -2.28 -15.27
CA ALA A 127 12.76 -3.23 -16.05
C ALA A 127 13.02 -4.65 -15.56
N HIS A 128 12.02 -5.27 -14.93
CA HIS A 128 12.06 -6.70 -14.63
C HIS A 128 11.85 -7.48 -15.93
N ALA A 129 12.94 -7.93 -16.54
CA ALA A 129 12.84 -8.95 -17.58
C ALA A 129 12.16 -10.20 -16.98
N THR A 130 11.14 -10.72 -17.66
CA THR A 130 10.64 -12.08 -17.38
C THR A 130 11.81 -13.03 -17.53
N LYS A 131 12.26 -13.60 -16.41
CA LYS A 131 13.13 -14.78 -16.44
C LYS A 131 12.31 -16.00 -16.86
#